data_AF-A0A6M0B3Z9-F1
#
_entry.id   AF-A0A6M0B3Z9-F1
#
_cell.length_a   1.000
_cell.length_b   1.000
_cell.length_c   1.000
_cell.angle_alpha   90.00
_cell.angle_beta   90.00
_cell.angle_gamma   90.00
#
_symmetry.space_group_name_H-M   'P 1'
#
loop_
_entity.id
_entity.type
_entity.pdbx_description
1 polymer ?
#
loop_
_entity_poly.entity_id
_entity_poly.type
_entity_poly.pdbx_seq_one_letter_code
_entity_poly.pdbx_strand_id
1 'polypeptide(L)'
;MEAAQDYATRGDSLHQALSLNYLSLAYQHLSQWDLAQTAIESSLKLVESATSNNPLLWAQILNTKARLLFHTGQNQSALETFKKAQTYNQGGDKIGALISKINQA
;
A
#
# COMPACT_ATOMS: atom_id res chain seq x y z
N MET A 1 15.90 -26.52 -10.21
CA MET A 1 14.43 -26.38 -10.19
C MET A 1 13.95 -25.52 -9.02
N GLU A 2 14.59 -25.61 -7.86
CA GLU A 2 14.26 -24.85 -6.65
C GLU A 2 14.18 -23.32 -6.85
N ALA A 3 15.14 -22.72 -7.57
CA ALA A 3 15.11 -21.28 -7.86
C ALA A 3 13.88 -20.85 -8.67
N ALA A 4 13.43 -21.63 -9.67
CA ALA A 4 12.29 -21.27 -10.51
C ALA A 4 10.95 -21.36 -9.76
N GLN A 5 10.78 -22.35 -8.89
CA GLN A 5 9.62 -22.48 -8.00
C GLN A 5 9.57 -21.37 -6.96
N ASP A 6 10.72 -21.01 -6.41
CA ASP A 6 10.84 -19.90 -5.47
C ASP A 6 10.51 -18.56 -6.17
N TYR A 7 11.03 -18.30 -7.37
CA TYR A 7 10.64 -17.14 -8.18
C TYR A 7 9.14 -17.09 -8.49
N ALA A 8 8.52 -18.23 -8.87
CA ALA A 8 7.10 -18.31 -9.16
C ALA A 8 6.24 -18.04 -7.90
N THR A 9 6.62 -18.64 -6.77
CA THR A 9 5.93 -18.46 -5.47
C THR A 9 6.04 -17.02 -4.98
N ARG A 10 7.22 -16.41 -5.11
CA ARG A 10 7.42 -14.97 -4.81
C ARG A 10 6.57 -14.09 -5.72
N GLY A 11 6.51 -14.42 -7.01
CA GLY A 11 5.65 -13.76 -7.97
C GLY A 11 4.20 -13.78 -7.50
N ASP A 12 3.68 -14.95 -7.13
CA ASP A 12 2.31 -15.10 -6.65
C ASP A 12 2.02 -14.24 -5.41
N SER A 13 2.90 -14.25 -4.41
CA SER A 13 2.76 -13.43 -3.19
C SER A 13 2.74 -11.92 -3.48
N LEU A 14 3.59 -11.42 -4.37
CA LEU A 14 3.61 -9.99 -4.73
C LEU A 14 2.35 -9.58 -5.51
N HIS A 15 1.84 -10.43 -6.40
CA HIS A 15 0.58 -10.18 -7.10
C HIS A 15 -0.61 -10.21 -6.12
N GLN A 16 -0.65 -11.16 -5.19
CA GLN A 16 -1.66 -11.23 -4.14
C GLN A 16 -1.65 -9.97 -3.26
N ALA A 17 -0.48 -9.49 -2.87
CA ALA A 17 -0.33 -8.24 -2.13
C ALA A 17 -0.91 -7.05 -2.92
N LEU A 18 -0.63 -6.96 -4.22
CA LEU A 18 -1.16 -5.91 -5.08
C LEU A 18 -2.69 -5.98 -5.22
N SER A 19 -3.26 -7.18 -5.40
CA SER A 19 -4.71 -7.38 -5.45
C SER A 19 -5.40 -6.95 -4.16
N LEU A 20 -4.83 -7.30 -3.00
CA LEU A 20 -5.34 -6.88 -1.69
C LEU A 20 -5.24 -5.37 -1.48
N ASN A 21 -4.19 -4.72 -2.00
CA ASN A 21 -4.08 -3.27 -2.01
C ASN A 21 -5.22 -2.63 -2.82
N TYR A 22 -5.52 -3.13 -4.02
CA TYR A 22 -6.65 -2.62 -4.81
C TYR A 22 -8.00 -2.89 -4.15
N LEU A 23 -8.16 -4.04 -3.50
CA LEU A 23 -9.36 -4.37 -2.74
C LEU A 23 -9.58 -3.38 -1.58
N SER A 24 -8.51 -3.03 -0.85
CA SER A 24 -8.59 -1.98 0.18
C SER A 24 -9.04 -0.64 -0.40
N LEU A 25 -8.48 -0.21 -1.53
CA LEU A 25 -8.90 1.03 -2.19
C LEU A 25 -10.38 1.00 -2.57
N ALA A 26 -10.85 -0.10 -3.17
CA ALA A 26 -12.26 -0.28 -3.52
C ALA A 26 -13.17 -0.21 -2.28
N TYR A 27 -12.79 -0.88 -1.20
CA TYR A 27 -13.53 -0.80 0.07
C TYR A 27 -13.53 0.62 0.67
N GLN A 28 -12.43 1.36 0.58
CA GLN A 28 -12.40 2.77 1.01
C GLN A 28 -13.35 3.64 0.18
N HIS A 29 -13.44 3.42 -1.15
CA HIS A 29 -14.40 4.13 -2.00
C HIS A 29 -15.86 3.83 -1.67
N LEU A 30 -16.12 2.65 -1.09
CA LEU A 30 -17.45 2.23 -0.62
C LEU A 30 -17.68 2.55 0.87
N SER A 31 -16.74 3.24 1.53
CA SER A 31 -16.75 3.51 2.97
C SER A 31 -16.83 2.25 3.86
N GLN A 32 -16.36 1.11 3.34
CA GLN A 32 -16.28 -0.15 4.07
C GLN A 32 -14.93 -0.25 4.81
N TRP A 33 -14.80 0.54 5.88
CA TRP A 33 -13.51 0.78 6.56
C TRP A 33 -12.86 -0.47 7.16
N ASP A 34 -13.65 -1.35 7.79
CA ASP A 34 -13.12 -2.58 8.41
C ASP A 34 -12.58 -3.56 7.35
N LEU A 35 -13.28 -3.68 6.22
CA LEU A 35 -12.84 -4.50 5.09
C LEU A 35 -11.60 -3.90 4.42
N ALA A 36 -11.55 -2.56 4.29
CA ALA A 36 -10.38 -1.86 3.79
C ALA A 36 -9.14 -2.09 4.68
N GLN A 37 -9.32 -2.03 6.00
CA GLN A 37 -8.27 -2.28 6.99
C GLN A 37 -7.75 -3.71 6.87
N THR A 38 -8.65 -4.69 6.87
CA THR A 38 -8.29 -6.11 6.75
C THR A 38 -7.50 -6.40 5.48
N ALA A 39 -7.95 -5.85 4.35
CA ALA A 39 -7.28 -6.03 3.06
C ALA A 39 -5.88 -5.40 3.04
N ILE A 40 -5.72 -4.17 3.54
CA ILE A 40 -4.41 -3.49 3.51
C ILE A 40 -3.41 -4.09 4.49
N GLU A 41 -3.85 -4.57 5.65
CA GLU A 41 -2.99 -5.29 6.59
C GLU A 41 -2.52 -6.62 6.01
N SER A 42 -3.39 -7.33 5.29
CA SER A 42 -3.03 -8.59 4.62
C SER A 42 -2.03 -8.33 3.49
N SER A 43 -2.24 -7.28 2.71
CA SER A 43 -1.30 -6.83 1.68
C SER A 43 0.09 -6.51 2.27
N LEU A 44 0.12 -5.79 3.39
CA LEU A 44 1.35 -5.42 4.08
C LEU A 44 2.14 -6.65 4.59
N LYS A 45 1.45 -7.62 5.20
CA LYS A 45 2.08 -8.87 5.67
C LYS A 45 2.74 -9.65 4.53
N LEU A 46 2.09 -9.71 3.37
CA LEU A 46 2.63 -10.41 2.20
C LEU A 46 3.88 -9.72 1.65
N VAL A 47 3.88 -8.38 1.54
CA VAL A 47 5.06 -7.66 1.04
C VAL A 47 6.21 -7.65 2.06
N GLU A 48 5.92 -7.72 3.37
CA GLU A 48 6.92 -7.89 4.44
C GLU A 48 7.58 -9.26 4.42
N SER A 49 6.81 -10.29 4.10
CA SER A 49 7.29 -11.68 4.05
C SER A 49 7.97 -12.03 2.72
N ALA A 50 7.88 -11.14 1.73
CA ALA A 50 8.51 -11.34 0.43
C ALA A 50 10.03 -11.18 0.53
N THR A 51 10.74 -12.21 0.08
CA THR A 51 12.22 -12.24 0.00
C THR A 51 12.79 -11.31 -1.07
N SER A 52 11.97 -10.82 -2.00
CA SER A 52 12.33 -9.81 -2.99
C SER A 52 11.75 -8.44 -2.62
N ASN A 53 12.61 -7.44 -2.51
CA ASN A 53 12.17 -6.07 -2.26
C ASN A 53 11.58 -5.44 -3.52
N ASN A 54 10.32 -4.98 -3.47
CA ASN A 54 9.68 -4.19 -4.53
C ASN A 54 9.29 -2.80 -3.97
N PRO A 55 10.18 -1.80 -4.06
CA PRO A 55 9.93 -0.48 -3.49
C PRO A 55 8.68 0.20 -4.03
N LEU A 56 8.35 -0.01 -5.32
CA LEU A 56 7.15 0.57 -5.91
C LEU A 56 5.86 -0.02 -5.30
N LEU A 57 5.84 -1.32 -5.03
CA LEU A 57 4.71 -1.96 -4.35
C LEU A 57 4.60 -1.50 -2.90
N TRP A 58 5.72 -1.39 -2.18
CA TRP A 58 5.77 -0.82 -0.83
C TRP A 58 5.17 0.59 -0.77
N ALA A 59 5.58 1.47 -1.70
CA ALA A 59 5.03 2.82 -1.79
C ALA A 59 3.51 2.80 -2.01
N GLN A 60 3.00 1.95 -2.90
CA GLN A 60 1.56 1.84 -3.17
C GLN A 60 0.77 1.39 -1.93
N ILE A 61 1.20 0.31 -1.27
CA ILE A 61 0.55 -0.23 -0.06
C ILE A 61 0.53 0.82 1.05
N LEU A 62 1.65 1.50 1.28
CA LEU A 62 1.74 2.53 2.32
C LEU A 62 0.86 3.74 2.01
N ASN A 63 0.76 4.17 0.75
CA ASN A 63 -0.17 5.25 0.37
C ASN A 63 -1.63 4.86 0.61
N THR A 64 -2.02 3.65 0.26
CA THR A 64 -3.39 3.14 0.51
C THR A 64 -3.70 3.08 2.00
N LYS A 65 -2.74 2.63 2.83
CA LYS A 65 -2.87 2.65 4.29
C LYS A 65 -2.99 4.07 4.83
N ALA A 66 -2.15 4.99 4.37
CA ALA A 66 -2.19 6.39 4.80
C ALA A 66 -3.53 7.06 4.46
N ARG A 67 -4.08 6.79 3.27
CA ARG A 67 -5.41 7.25 2.87
C ARG A 67 -6.52 6.70 3.78
N LEU A 68 -6.46 5.42 4.14
CA LEU A 68 -7.41 4.81 5.08
C LEU A 68 -7.34 5.48 6.46
N LEU A 69 -6.12 5.67 6.98
CA LEU A 69 -5.90 6.36 8.26
C LEU A 69 -6.48 7.77 8.23
N PHE A 70 -6.29 8.51 7.14
CA PHE A 70 -6.85 9.85 6.98
C PHE A 70 -8.38 9.84 6.99
N HIS A 71 -9.03 8.98 6.19
CA HIS A 71 -10.50 8.89 6.15
C HIS A 71 -11.12 8.40 7.46
N THR A 72 -10.36 7.70 8.31
CA THR A 72 -10.78 7.23 9.63
C THR A 72 -10.35 8.16 10.77
N GLY A 73 -9.87 9.37 10.47
CA GLY A 73 -9.53 10.41 11.45
C GLY A 73 -8.17 10.28 12.13
N GLN A 74 -7.35 9.31 11.72
CA GLN A 74 -6.01 9.05 12.25
C GLN A 74 -4.95 9.89 11.52
N ASN A 75 -5.15 11.22 11.50
CA ASN A 75 -4.41 12.14 10.62
C ASN A 75 -2.89 12.14 10.86
N GLN A 76 -2.44 12.05 12.12
CA GLN A 76 -1.01 12.00 12.43
C GLN A 76 -0.35 10.72 11.89
N SER A 77 -0.98 9.57 12.14
CA SER A 77 -0.51 8.27 11.62
C SER A 77 -0.58 8.22 10.10
N ALA A 78 -1.57 8.86 9.48
CA ALA A 78 -1.66 9.02 8.04
C ALA A 78 -0.43 9.78 7.49
N LEU A 79 -0.11 10.93 8.09
CA LEU A 79 1.04 11.75 7.69
C LEU A 79 2.36 10.98 7.81
N GLU A 80 2.56 10.27 8.92
CA GLU A 80 3.76 9.44 9.12
C GLU A 80 3.84 8.31 8.09
N THR A 81 2.71 7.67 7.80
CA THR A 81 2.64 6.60 6.80
C THR A 81 2.91 7.12 5.38
N PHE A 82 2.41 8.31 5.04
CA PHE A 82 2.73 8.98 3.77
C PHE A 82 4.22 9.27 3.64
N LYS A 83 4.86 9.80 4.70
CA LYS A 83 6.31 10.04 4.72
C LYS A 83 7.08 8.73 4.52
N LYS A 84 6.66 7.66 5.18
CA LYS A 84 7.25 6.32 4.96
C LYS A 84 7.06 5.85 3.52
N ALA A 85 5.89 6.05 2.92
CA ALA A 85 5.66 5.71 1.51
C ALA A 85 6.63 6.42 0.57
N GLN A 86 6.98 7.68 0.87
CA GLN A 86 7.93 8.47 0.07
C GLN A 86 9.35 7.91 0.10
N THR A 87 9.79 7.27 1.19
CA THR A 87 11.14 6.69 1.24
C THR A 87 11.31 5.53 0.26
N TYR A 88 10.21 4.93 -0.21
CA TYR A 88 10.21 3.86 -1.20
C TYR A 88 10.06 4.36 -2.66
N ASN A 89 9.73 5.64 -2.85
CA ASN A 89 9.68 6.27 -4.18
C ASN A 89 11.00 7.01 -4.46
N GLN A 90 11.84 6.44 -5.33
CA GLN A 90 13.00 7.16 -5.88
C GLN A 90 12.61 8.26 -6.91
N GLY A 91 11.31 8.53 -7.11
CA GLY A 91 10.79 9.60 -7.98
C GLY A 91 9.62 10.33 -7.31
N GLY A 92 9.94 11.39 -6.55
CA GLY A 92 9.03 12.08 -5.62
C GLY A 92 7.84 12.86 -6.22
N ASP A 93 7.78 13.06 -7.53
CA ASP A 93 6.85 14.06 -8.12
C ASP A 93 5.37 13.66 -8.14
N LYS A 94 5.04 12.36 -8.24
CA LYS A 94 3.63 11.95 -8.42
C LYS A 94 2.80 11.96 -7.14
N ILE A 95 3.44 11.86 -5.97
CA ILE A 95 2.75 11.85 -4.66
C ILE A 95 2.55 13.27 -4.12
N GLY A 96 3.49 14.20 -4.37
CA GLY A 96 3.27 15.62 -4.06
C GLY A 96 1.99 16.15 -4.70
N ALA A 97 1.70 15.70 -5.93
CA ALA A 97 0.44 16.00 -6.62
C ALA A 97 -0.79 15.36 -5.96
N LEU A 98 -0.68 14.15 -5.40
CA LEU A 98 -1.79 13.49 -4.70
C LEU A 98 -2.09 14.15 -3.34
N ILE A 99 -1.06 14.46 -2.54
CA ILE A 99 -1.21 15.16 -1.26
C ILE A 99 -1.74 16.58 -1.49
N SER A 100 -1.24 17.29 -2.51
CA SER A 100 -1.77 18.61 -2.90
C SER A 100 -3.25 18.54 -3.30
N LYS A 101 -3.69 17.48 -3.97
CA LYS A 101 -5.11 17.26 -4.27
C LYS A 101 -5.96 16.91 -3.05
N ILE A 102 -5.42 16.19 -2.08
CA ILE A 102 -6.12 15.88 -0.81
C ILE A 102 -6.27 17.15 0.03
N ASN A 103 -5.28 18.04 0.06
CA ASN A 103 -5.33 19.31 0.80
C ASN A 103 -6.17 20.40 0.09
N GLN A 104 -6.64 20.16 -1.14
CA GLN A 104 -7.47 21.08 -1.91
C GLN A 104 -8.95 20.65 -2.01
N ALA A 105 -9.33 19.55 -1.38
CA ALA A 105 -10.72 19.09 -1.25
C ALA A 105 -11.25 19.41 0.16
#